data_AF-A0A2H6GMC9-F1
#
_entry.id   AF-A0A2H6GMC9-F1
#
_cell.length_a   1.000
_cell.length_b   1.000
_cell.length_c   1.000
_cell.angle_alpha   90.00
_cell.angle_beta   90.00
_cell.angle_gamma   90.00
#
_symmetry.space_group_name_H-M   'P 1'
#
loop_
_entity.id
_entity.type
_entity.pdbx_description
1 polymer ?
#
loop_
_entity_poly.entity_id
_entity_poly.type
_entity_poly.pdbx_seq_one_letter_code
_entity_poly.pdbx_strand_id
1 'polypeptide(L)'
;MTPANERELGVLVRMVASDDPQRRDIALRAIRKIPSAEVAEYLASRKPDEKTSGLITQSLQESESDPVPTAQQENHPDNDKELTLTQRVQFMTVGEKIKLAFKGDKESRTLLLKDTNREIYMSVLENPGLKETEVEMITKNTATNADILRAIGKNREWSSNRNIMRNLVHNSKTPVELSIRFLPRMNFKDLEFIAKSRNLPMAVRTNAKRLVSSKRKGR
;
A
#
# COMPACT_ATOMS: atom_id res chain seq x y z
N MET A 1 -35.41 -2.93 19.37
CA MET A 1 -34.41 -4.01 19.22
C MET A 1 -35.02 -5.29 18.63
N THR A 2 -34.32 -6.02 17.74
CA THR A 2 -34.76 -7.37 17.33
C THR A 2 -34.32 -8.41 18.37
N PRO A 3 -35.08 -9.50 18.60
CA PRO A 3 -34.72 -10.54 19.59
C PRO A 3 -33.45 -11.31 19.24
N ALA A 4 -32.97 -11.22 17.99
CA ALA A 4 -31.69 -11.76 17.56
C ALA A 4 -30.51 -10.91 18.07
N ASN A 5 -30.59 -9.58 17.93
CA ASN A 5 -29.54 -8.65 18.34
C ASN A 5 -29.35 -8.63 19.87
N GLU A 6 -30.42 -8.82 20.64
CA GLU A 6 -30.35 -8.88 22.11
C GLU A 6 -29.52 -10.07 22.62
N ARG A 7 -29.68 -11.24 21.99
CA ARG A 7 -28.93 -12.45 22.37
C ARG A 7 -27.46 -12.32 22.01
N GLU A 8 -27.18 -11.72 20.86
CA GLU A 8 -25.81 -11.47 20.38
C GLU A 8 -25.09 -10.47 21.31
N LEU A 9 -25.73 -9.34 21.64
CA LEU A 9 -25.21 -8.36 22.61
C LEU A 9 -24.94 -8.98 23.97
N GLY A 10 -25.80 -9.87 24.46
CA GLY A 10 -25.58 -10.57 25.72
C GLY A 10 -24.41 -11.57 25.74
N VAL A 11 -24.00 -12.08 24.59
CA VAL A 11 -22.76 -12.86 24.47
C VAL A 11 -21.56 -11.91 24.46
N LEU A 12 -21.61 -10.84 23.67
CA LEU A 12 -20.53 -9.87 23.55
C LEU A 12 -20.22 -9.16 24.88
N VAL A 13 -21.24 -8.75 25.63
CA VAL A 13 -21.06 -8.11 26.94
C VAL A 13 -20.40 -9.05 27.96
N ARG A 14 -20.73 -10.36 27.94
CA ARG A 14 -20.04 -11.36 28.78
C ARG A 14 -18.61 -11.61 28.35
N MET A 15 -18.32 -11.54 27.04
CA MET A 15 -16.96 -11.62 26.53
C MET A 15 -16.12 -10.40 26.94
N VAL A 16 -16.71 -9.20 26.99
CA VAL A 16 -16.03 -7.99 27.49
C VAL A 16 -15.73 -8.10 28.99
N ALA A 17 -16.66 -8.67 29.76
CA ALA A 17 -16.50 -8.91 31.20
C ALA A 17 -15.49 -10.02 31.55
N SER A 18 -15.03 -10.81 30.57
CA SER A 18 -14.02 -11.85 30.81
C SER A 18 -12.63 -11.25 31.01
N ASP A 19 -11.77 -11.92 31.80
CA ASP A 19 -10.39 -11.47 32.09
C ASP A 19 -9.40 -11.67 30.92
N ASP A 20 -9.82 -12.32 29.84
CA ASP A 20 -9.01 -12.56 28.64
C ASP A 20 -8.94 -11.30 27.74
N PRO A 21 -7.76 -10.67 27.58
CA PRO A 21 -7.60 -9.46 26.77
C PRO A 21 -7.95 -9.65 25.29
N GLN A 22 -7.72 -10.84 24.72
CA GLN A 22 -7.99 -11.10 23.30
C GLN A 22 -9.48 -11.23 23.03
N ARG A 23 -10.22 -11.90 23.93
CA ARG A 23 -11.68 -12.01 23.83
C ARG A 23 -12.37 -10.66 24.00
N ARG A 24 -11.84 -9.80 24.87
CA ARG A 24 -12.34 -8.44 25.09
C ARG A 24 -12.22 -7.58 23.83
N ASP A 25 -11.06 -7.59 23.16
CA ASP A 25 -10.85 -6.82 21.93
C ASP A 25 -11.79 -7.26 20.78
N ILE A 26 -11.93 -8.57 20.59
CA ILE A 26 -12.87 -9.12 19.59
C ILE A 26 -14.30 -8.70 19.89
N ALA A 27 -14.71 -8.74 21.16
CA ALA A 27 -16.06 -8.37 21.56
C ALA A 27 -16.33 -6.87 21.36
N LEU A 28 -15.39 -5.99 21.72
CA LEU A 28 -15.51 -4.54 21.47
C LEU A 28 -15.59 -4.23 19.98
N ARG A 29 -14.80 -4.92 19.15
CA ARG A 29 -14.85 -4.77 17.69
C ARG A 29 -16.18 -5.22 17.07
N ALA A 30 -16.80 -6.25 17.62
CA ALA A 30 -18.12 -6.70 17.21
C ALA A 30 -19.22 -5.74 17.65
N ILE A 31 -19.14 -5.20 18.88
CA ILE A 31 -20.07 -4.18 19.39
C ILE A 31 -20.04 -2.91 18.52
N ARG A 32 -18.87 -2.50 18.02
CA ARG A 32 -18.72 -1.36 17.09
C ARG A 32 -19.50 -1.50 15.78
N LYS A 33 -19.89 -2.72 15.39
CA LYS A 33 -20.68 -2.95 14.16
C LYS A 33 -22.20 -2.82 14.40
N ILE A 34 -22.63 -2.77 15.66
CA ILE A 34 -24.03 -2.66 16.06
C ILE A 34 -24.35 -1.16 16.24
N PRO A 35 -25.50 -0.65 15.76
CA PRO A 35 -25.89 0.74 15.96
C PRO A 35 -25.86 1.15 17.44
N SER A 36 -25.23 2.29 17.75
CA SER A 36 -25.01 2.78 19.12
C SER A 36 -26.30 2.90 19.94
N ALA A 37 -27.42 3.24 19.29
CA ALA A 37 -28.75 3.29 19.91
C ALA A 37 -29.22 1.94 20.46
N GLU A 38 -28.97 0.84 19.77
CA GLU A 38 -29.36 -0.51 20.22
C GLU A 38 -28.48 -0.99 21.38
N VAL A 39 -27.18 -0.65 21.34
CA VAL A 39 -26.25 -0.97 22.43
C VAL A 39 -26.62 -0.20 23.70
N ALA A 40 -26.97 1.08 23.58
CA ALA A 40 -27.42 1.90 24.70
C ALA A 40 -28.73 1.39 25.32
N GLU A 41 -29.69 0.96 24.49
CA GLU A 41 -30.96 0.33 24.93
C GLU A 41 -30.69 -0.97 25.72
N TYR A 42 -29.76 -1.81 25.25
CA TYR A 42 -29.35 -3.04 25.94
C TYR A 42 -28.65 -2.76 27.28
N LEU A 43 -27.71 -1.81 27.32
CA LEU A 43 -27.02 -1.45 28.56
C LEU A 43 -27.97 -0.87 29.61
N ALA A 44 -28.94 -0.05 29.19
CA ALA A 44 -29.94 0.56 30.07
C ALA A 44 -30.90 -0.47 30.69
N SER A 45 -31.28 -1.52 29.94
CA SER A 45 -32.22 -2.56 30.39
C SER A 45 -31.59 -3.61 31.30
N ARG A 46 -30.35 -4.04 31.02
CA ARG A 46 -29.69 -5.15 31.74
C ARG A 46 -28.76 -4.74 32.88
N LYS A 47 -28.35 -3.47 32.97
CA LYS A 47 -27.41 -2.94 33.98
C LYS A 47 -26.19 -3.85 34.24
N PRO A 48 -25.34 -4.12 33.23
CA PRO A 48 -24.10 -4.85 33.46
C PRO A 48 -23.11 -4.04 34.32
N ASP A 49 -22.12 -4.74 34.90
CA ASP A 49 -21.12 -4.17 35.82
C ASP A 49 -20.56 -2.83 35.34
N GLU A 50 -20.37 -1.89 36.27
CA GLU A 50 -19.97 -0.50 35.99
C GLU A 50 -18.69 -0.42 35.14
N LYS A 51 -17.76 -1.37 35.36
CA LYS A 51 -16.52 -1.53 34.59
C LYS A 51 -16.77 -1.94 33.13
N THR A 52 -17.70 -2.85 32.89
CA THR A 52 -18.05 -3.36 31.55
C THR A 52 -18.85 -2.32 30.77
N SER A 53 -19.80 -1.67 31.44
CA SER A 53 -20.57 -0.55 30.89
C SER A 53 -19.68 0.63 30.52
N GLY A 54 -18.68 0.94 31.36
CA GLY A 54 -17.67 1.97 31.08
C GLY A 54 -16.81 1.65 29.86
N LEU A 55 -16.30 0.42 29.75
CA LEU A 55 -15.49 -0.02 28.61
C LEU A 55 -16.26 0.02 27.29
N ILE A 56 -17.54 -0.37 27.30
CA ILE A 56 -18.39 -0.34 26.11
C ILE A 56 -18.72 1.11 25.73
N THR A 57 -19.10 1.94 26.71
CA THR A 57 -19.39 3.37 26.49
C THR A 57 -18.17 4.12 25.97
N GLN A 58 -16.98 3.88 26.52
CA GLN A 58 -15.72 4.47 26.06
C GLN A 58 -15.39 4.04 24.62
N SER A 59 -15.57 2.75 24.30
CA SER A 59 -15.32 2.22 22.95
C SER A 59 -16.29 2.78 21.89
N LEU A 60 -17.50 3.17 22.29
CA LEU A 60 -18.49 3.82 21.43
C LEU A 60 -18.25 5.33 21.30
N GLN A 61 -17.86 6.02 22.37
CA GLN A 61 -17.53 7.45 22.36
C GLN A 61 -16.29 7.78 21.53
N GLU A 62 -15.33 6.85 21.42
CA GLU A 62 -14.18 6.97 20.50
C GLU A 62 -14.57 7.09 19.01
N SER A 63 -15.84 6.86 18.65
CA SER A 63 -16.33 6.92 17.27
C SER A 63 -17.23 8.10 16.93
N GLU A 64 -17.59 8.96 17.90
CA GLU A 64 -18.42 10.15 17.65
C GLU A 64 -17.63 11.47 17.49
N SER A 65 -16.30 11.42 17.51
CA SER A 65 -15.47 12.58 17.15
C SER A 65 -15.08 12.53 15.67
N ASP A 66 -16.03 12.86 14.80
CA ASP A 66 -15.68 13.64 13.62
C ASP A 66 -15.37 15.08 14.08
N PRO A 67 -14.14 15.57 13.91
CA PRO A 67 -13.97 16.99 13.65
C PRO A 67 -13.33 17.21 12.28
N VAL A 68 -14.06 17.97 11.48
CA VAL A 68 -13.54 18.91 10.47
C VAL A 68 -12.21 19.51 10.96
N PRO A 69 -11.17 19.58 10.12
CA PRO A 69 -9.79 19.79 10.56
C PRO A 69 -9.60 21.21 11.08
N THR A 70 -9.47 21.35 12.40
CA THR A 70 -8.79 22.49 13.01
C THR A 70 -7.66 21.95 13.89
N ALA A 71 -6.53 22.62 13.78
CA ALA A 71 -5.22 22.25 14.30
C ALA A 71 -5.20 21.88 15.80
N GLN A 72 -4.28 20.93 16.12
CA GLN A 72 -3.73 20.59 17.46
C GLN A 72 -4.72 19.81 18.35
N GLN A 73 -4.41 18.68 19.01
CA GLN A 73 -3.19 18.24 19.68
C GLN A 73 -3.23 16.72 19.98
N GLU A 74 -2.08 16.07 19.77
CA GLU A 74 -1.45 15.00 20.55
C GLU A 74 -2.32 13.93 21.25
N ASN A 75 -2.23 12.70 20.74
CA ASN A 75 -2.08 11.51 21.58
C ASN A 75 -1.00 10.61 20.93
N HIS A 76 0.27 10.96 21.17
CA HIS A 76 1.34 9.95 21.10
C HIS A 76 1.17 9.07 22.34
N PRO A 77 0.99 7.74 22.21
CA PRO A 77 1.28 6.88 23.35
C PRO A 77 2.78 6.97 23.59
N ASP A 78 3.15 7.53 24.75
CA ASP A 78 4.50 7.46 25.32
C ASP A 78 4.95 6.00 25.36
N ASN A 79 5.79 5.64 24.40
CA ASN A 79 6.64 4.48 24.51
C ASN A 79 7.98 4.91 23.91
N ASP A 80 8.92 5.24 24.80
CA ASP A 80 10.29 5.71 24.56
C ASP A 80 11.15 4.71 23.77
N LYS A 81 10.75 4.43 22.55
CA LYS A 81 11.55 3.88 21.48
C LYS A 81 11.10 4.65 20.26
N GLU A 82 11.95 5.53 19.72
CA GLU A 82 11.73 6.13 18.41
C GLU A 82 11.41 4.99 17.44
N LEU A 83 10.12 4.82 17.12
CA LEU A 83 9.69 3.76 16.23
C LEU A 83 10.40 4.00 14.92
N THR A 84 11.11 2.98 14.44
CA THR A 84 11.76 3.05 13.12
C THR A 84 10.70 3.42 12.08
N LEU A 85 11.10 4.12 11.01
CA LEU A 85 10.17 4.53 9.94
C LEU A 85 9.28 3.37 9.47
N THR A 86 9.86 2.18 9.35
CA THR A 86 9.16 0.93 9.03
C THR A 86 8.06 0.59 10.02
N GLN A 87 8.36 0.63 11.33
CA GLN A 87 7.38 0.37 12.38
C GLN A 87 6.26 1.42 12.35
N ARG A 88 6.62 2.70 12.20
CA ARG A 88 5.64 3.78 12.12
C ARG A 88 4.67 3.58 10.95
N VAL A 89 5.19 3.29 9.76
CA VAL A 89 4.36 3.02 8.57
C VAL A 89 3.45 1.80 8.76
N GLN A 90 3.87 0.79 9.54
CA GLN A 90 3.04 -0.38 9.79
C GLN A 90 1.75 -0.06 10.58
N PHE A 91 1.79 0.92 11.48
CA PHE A 91 0.64 1.35 12.27
C PHE A 91 -0.21 2.45 11.61
N MET A 92 0.26 3.03 10.49
CA MET A 92 -0.48 4.06 9.76
C MET A 92 -1.68 3.49 8.99
N THR A 93 -2.75 4.29 8.96
CA THR A 93 -3.88 4.07 8.05
C THR A 93 -3.48 4.29 6.59
N VAL A 94 -4.29 3.79 5.65
CA VAL A 94 -4.05 3.98 4.21
C VAL A 94 -3.97 5.47 3.85
N GLY A 95 -4.86 6.30 4.40
CA GLY A 95 -4.86 7.75 4.15
C GLY A 95 -3.60 8.45 4.65
N GLU A 96 -3.07 8.07 5.82
CA GLU A 96 -1.81 8.60 6.34
C GLU A 96 -0.62 8.16 5.49
N LYS A 97 -0.59 6.90 5.06
CA LYS A 97 0.44 6.40 4.14
C LYS A 97 0.43 7.14 2.81
N ILE A 98 -0.75 7.47 2.27
CA ILE A 98 -0.87 8.28 1.05
C ILE A 98 -0.33 9.70 1.30
N LYS A 99 -0.70 10.35 2.41
CA LYS A 99 -0.14 11.67 2.77
C LYS A 99 1.38 11.62 2.91
N LEU A 100 1.91 10.56 3.53
CA LEU A 100 3.35 10.32 3.63
C LEU A 100 3.97 10.02 2.27
N ALA A 101 3.27 9.36 1.34
CA ALA A 101 3.77 9.14 -0.02
C ALA A 101 4.01 10.46 -0.76
N PHE A 102 3.15 11.48 -0.56
CA PHE A 102 3.27 12.79 -1.20
C PHE A 102 4.29 13.72 -0.55
N LYS A 103 4.38 13.73 0.78
CA LYS A 103 5.24 14.68 1.54
C LYS A 103 6.49 14.05 2.12
N GLY A 104 6.61 12.73 2.06
CA GLY A 104 7.67 11.98 2.68
C GLY A 104 9.02 12.15 1.99
N ASP A 105 10.04 11.84 2.74
CA ASP A 105 11.42 11.80 2.31
C ASP A 105 11.72 10.58 1.42
N LYS A 106 12.98 10.46 0.99
CA LYS A 106 13.42 9.36 0.12
C LYS A 106 13.22 7.98 0.76
N GLU A 107 13.44 7.86 2.07
CA GLU A 107 13.29 6.58 2.77
C GLU A 107 11.83 6.16 2.84
N SER A 108 10.93 7.10 3.17
CA SER A 108 9.49 6.86 3.19
C SER A 108 8.98 6.39 1.83
N ARG A 109 9.39 7.05 0.74
CA ARG A 109 9.02 6.65 -0.63
C ARG A 109 9.49 5.24 -0.97
N THR A 110 10.75 4.92 -0.64
CA THR A 110 11.34 3.61 -0.93
C THR A 110 10.63 2.49 -0.17
N LEU A 111 10.19 2.78 1.06
CA LEU A 111 9.42 1.85 1.87
C LEU A 111 8.00 1.66 1.31
N LEU A 112 7.29 2.76 1.01
CA LEU A 112 5.91 2.74 0.52
C LEU A 112 5.77 2.11 -0.87
N LEU A 113 6.81 2.13 -1.71
CA LEU A 113 6.82 1.41 -3.00
C LEU A 113 6.72 -0.11 -2.87
N LYS A 114 7.03 -0.66 -1.69
CA LYS A 114 6.93 -2.10 -1.39
C LYS A 114 5.60 -2.48 -0.74
N ASP A 115 4.72 -1.51 -0.49
CA ASP A 115 3.39 -1.76 0.09
C ASP A 115 2.55 -2.63 -0.86
N THR A 116 1.62 -3.39 -0.31
CA THR A 116 0.71 -4.26 -1.06
C THR A 116 -0.43 -3.48 -1.69
N ASN A 117 -0.82 -2.34 -1.09
CA ASN A 117 -1.90 -1.52 -1.59
C ASN A 117 -1.47 -0.68 -2.80
N ARG A 118 -2.24 -0.81 -3.89
CA ARG A 118 -2.03 -0.09 -5.14
C ARG A 118 -2.04 1.42 -5.02
N GLU A 119 -2.97 1.98 -4.26
CA GLU A 119 -3.11 3.43 -4.15
C GLU A 119 -1.88 4.06 -3.50
N ILE A 120 -1.26 3.36 -2.55
CA ILE A 120 -0.12 3.85 -1.79
C ILE A 120 1.11 3.95 -2.68
N TYR A 121 1.52 2.85 -3.34
CA TYR A 121 2.71 2.87 -4.19
C TYR A 121 2.51 3.71 -5.46
N MET A 122 1.28 3.88 -5.94
CA MET A 122 0.98 4.78 -7.04
C MET A 122 1.10 6.24 -6.62
N SER A 123 0.65 6.59 -5.40
CA SER A 123 0.79 7.95 -4.84
C SER A 123 2.26 8.37 -4.72
N VAL A 124 3.18 7.42 -4.49
CA VAL A 124 4.63 7.70 -4.46
C VAL A 124 5.13 8.22 -5.82
N LEU A 125 4.57 7.74 -6.93
CA LEU A 125 4.96 8.17 -8.28
C LEU A 125 4.48 9.59 -8.61
N GLU A 126 3.47 10.08 -7.89
CA GLU A 126 2.92 11.44 -8.04
C GLU A 126 3.62 12.46 -7.13
N ASN A 127 4.59 12.03 -6.32
CA ASN A 127 5.34 12.91 -5.45
C ASN A 127 6.24 13.87 -6.27
N PRO A 128 6.11 15.20 -6.12
CA PRO A 128 6.90 16.18 -6.87
C PRO A 128 8.40 16.16 -6.52
N GLY A 129 8.77 15.60 -5.37
CA GLY A 129 10.14 15.38 -4.92
C GLY A 129 10.77 14.08 -5.42
N LEU A 130 10.07 13.27 -6.23
CA LEU A 130 10.62 12.05 -6.82
C LEU A 130 11.63 12.39 -7.92
N LYS A 131 12.91 12.08 -7.68
CA LYS A 131 13.97 12.38 -8.63
C LYS A 131 14.15 11.28 -9.67
N GLU A 132 14.67 11.65 -10.84
CA GLU A 132 14.97 10.71 -11.93
C GLU A 132 15.92 9.58 -11.51
N THR A 133 16.91 9.87 -10.66
CA THR A 133 17.83 8.87 -10.12
C THR A 133 17.14 7.82 -9.25
N GLU A 134 16.06 8.19 -8.56
CA GLU A 134 15.23 7.25 -7.81
C GLU A 134 14.42 6.37 -8.78
N VAL A 135 13.87 6.94 -9.84
CA VAL A 135 13.14 6.21 -10.89
C VAL A 135 14.06 5.19 -11.59
N GLU A 136 15.32 5.56 -11.88
CA GLU A 136 16.32 4.63 -12.40
C GLU A 136 16.55 3.45 -11.45
N MET A 137 16.63 3.70 -10.14
CA MET A 137 16.79 2.65 -9.13
C MET A 137 15.56 1.74 -9.04
N ILE A 138 14.35 2.31 -9.13
CA ILE A 138 13.07 1.57 -9.10
C ILE A 138 12.95 0.64 -10.31
N THR A 139 13.28 1.13 -11.52
CA THR A 139 13.19 0.35 -12.76
C THR A 139 14.23 -0.76 -12.86
N LYS A 140 15.41 -0.53 -12.28
CA LYS A 140 16.48 -1.55 -12.18
C LYS A 140 16.10 -2.70 -11.25
N ASN A 141 15.27 -2.45 -10.24
CA ASN A 141 14.89 -3.45 -9.27
C ASN A 141 13.86 -4.45 -9.84
N THR A 142 14.21 -5.73 -9.86
CA THR A 142 13.36 -6.83 -10.35
C THR A 142 12.23 -7.20 -9.37
N ALA A 143 12.31 -6.76 -8.11
CA ALA A 143 11.25 -6.95 -7.13
C ALA A 143 10.06 -5.99 -7.34
N THR A 144 10.26 -4.86 -8.02
CA THR A 144 9.25 -3.81 -8.24
C THR A 144 7.96 -4.33 -8.87
N ASN A 145 6.81 -3.81 -8.44
CA ASN A 145 5.50 -4.19 -8.97
C ASN A 145 5.34 -3.79 -10.45
N ALA A 146 4.66 -4.65 -11.23
CA ALA A 146 4.46 -4.43 -12.66
C ALA A 146 3.66 -3.15 -12.96
N ASP A 147 2.76 -2.75 -12.06
CA ASP A 147 1.96 -1.52 -12.19
C ASP A 147 2.82 -0.26 -12.08
N ILE A 148 3.81 -0.25 -11.19
CA ILE A 148 4.79 0.84 -11.06
C ILE A 148 5.59 0.96 -12.37
N LEU A 149 6.11 -0.17 -12.88
CA LEU A 149 6.86 -0.19 -14.15
C LEU A 149 6.00 0.26 -15.33
N ARG A 150 4.70 -0.08 -15.31
CA ARG A 150 3.74 0.37 -16.32
C ARG A 150 3.53 1.88 -16.28
N ALA A 151 3.31 2.43 -15.10
CA ALA A 151 3.14 3.87 -14.91
C ALA A 151 4.39 4.62 -15.37
N ILE A 152 5.58 4.13 -14.98
CA ILE A 152 6.85 4.73 -15.39
C ILE A 152 7.02 4.69 -16.91
N GLY A 153 6.76 3.54 -17.55
CA GLY A 153 6.90 3.38 -19.00
C GLY A 153 5.88 4.18 -19.83
N LYS A 154 4.75 4.59 -19.24
CA LYS A 154 3.77 5.46 -19.89
C LYS A 154 4.15 6.95 -19.79
N ASN A 155 4.90 7.34 -18.76
CA ASN A 155 5.36 8.71 -18.61
C ASN A 155 6.42 9.04 -19.68
N ARG A 156 6.15 10.04 -20.52
CA ARG A 156 7.06 10.46 -21.60
C ARG A 156 8.37 11.04 -21.08
N GLU A 157 8.32 11.75 -19.96
CA GLU A 157 9.51 12.37 -19.35
C GLU A 157 10.52 11.28 -18.97
N TRP A 158 10.11 10.32 -18.15
CA TRP A 158 10.98 9.23 -17.71
C TRP A 158 11.35 8.24 -18.84
N SER A 159 10.42 7.94 -19.75
CA SER A 159 10.71 7.03 -20.87
C SER A 159 11.61 7.63 -21.95
N SER A 160 11.85 8.96 -21.91
CA SER A 160 12.84 9.61 -22.78
C SER A 160 14.28 9.35 -22.33
N ASN A 161 14.49 9.12 -21.02
CA ASN A 161 15.80 8.75 -20.49
C ASN A 161 16.19 7.34 -20.95
N ARG A 162 17.37 7.24 -21.55
CA ARG A 162 17.94 5.99 -22.08
C ARG A 162 18.18 4.94 -21.00
N ASN A 163 18.60 5.33 -19.80
CA ASN A 163 18.85 4.43 -18.69
C ASN A 163 17.56 3.83 -18.15
N ILE A 164 16.55 4.66 -17.91
CA ILE A 164 15.21 4.21 -17.45
C ILE A 164 14.60 3.28 -18.50
N MET A 165 14.59 3.68 -19.77
CA MET A 165 14.08 2.85 -20.87
C MET A 165 14.81 1.51 -20.95
N ARG A 166 16.14 1.51 -20.84
CA ARG A 166 16.97 0.30 -20.85
C ARG A 166 16.61 -0.62 -19.66
N ASN A 167 16.54 -0.07 -18.45
CA ASN A 167 16.19 -0.82 -17.25
C ASN A 167 14.80 -1.46 -17.36
N LEU A 168 13.81 -0.72 -17.86
CA LEU A 168 12.46 -1.24 -18.12
C LEU A 168 12.48 -2.46 -19.05
N VAL A 169 13.24 -2.42 -20.14
CA VAL A 169 13.31 -3.54 -21.10
C VAL A 169 14.02 -4.77 -20.50
N HIS A 170 15.02 -4.57 -19.65
CA HIS A 170 15.74 -5.66 -18.99
C HIS A 170 15.02 -6.26 -17.78
N ASN A 171 13.94 -5.63 -17.30
CA ASN A 171 13.17 -6.11 -16.16
C ASN A 171 12.08 -7.11 -16.60
N SER A 172 12.04 -8.28 -15.97
CA SER A 172 11.11 -9.37 -16.31
C SER A 172 9.65 -9.07 -15.95
N LYS A 173 9.41 -8.15 -14.99
CA LYS A 173 8.07 -7.74 -14.56
C LYS A 173 7.50 -6.59 -15.40
N THR A 174 8.29 -6.01 -16.29
CA THR A 174 7.78 -4.97 -17.19
C THR A 174 6.75 -5.56 -18.15
N PRO A 175 5.59 -4.90 -18.34
CA PRO A 175 4.60 -5.35 -19.30
C PRO A 175 5.20 -5.53 -20.70
N VAL A 176 4.96 -6.70 -21.30
CA VAL A 176 5.55 -7.11 -22.59
C VAL A 176 5.35 -6.06 -23.69
N GLU A 177 4.17 -5.43 -23.72
CA GLU A 177 3.81 -4.38 -24.67
C GLU A 177 4.75 -3.16 -24.60
N LEU A 178 5.13 -2.73 -23.38
CA LEU A 178 6.08 -1.63 -23.18
C LEU A 178 7.48 -2.05 -23.62
N SER A 179 7.92 -3.24 -23.21
CA SER A 179 9.24 -3.76 -23.59
C SER A 179 9.40 -3.82 -25.11
N ILE A 180 8.43 -4.39 -25.83
CA ILE A 180 8.46 -4.49 -27.30
C ILE A 180 8.51 -3.11 -27.97
N ARG A 181 7.74 -2.14 -27.48
CA ARG A 181 7.72 -0.76 -27.98
C ARG A 181 9.09 -0.07 -27.88
N PHE A 182 9.86 -0.38 -26.84
CA PHE A 182 11.18 0.23 -26.64
C PHE A 182 12.31 -0.48 -27.40
N LEU A 183 12.15 -1.75 -27.81
CA LEU A 183 13.20 -2.52 -28.52
C LEU A 183 13.81 -1.80 -29.73
N PRO A 184 13.04 -1.15 -30.64
CA PRO A 184 13.63 -0.48 -31.80
C PRO A 184 14.58 0.67 -31.45
N ARG A 185 14.44 1.25 -30.24
CA ARG A 185 15.28 2.34 -29.73
C ARG A 185 16.55 1.84 -29.06
N MET A 186 16.68 0.54 -28.80
CA MET A 186 17.85 -0.07 -28.15
C MET A 186 19.03 -0.18 -29.12
N ASN A 187 20.24 -0.15 -28.57
CA ASN A 187 21.44 -0.35 -29.36
C ASN A 187 21.59 -1.85 -29.75
N PHE A 188 22.48 -2.13 -30.69
CA PHE A 188 22.66 -3.48 -31.21
C PHE A 188 23.14 -4.49 -30.15
N LYS A 189 24.06 -4.08 -29.27
CA LYS A 189 24.61 -4.93 -28.20
C LYS A 189 23.53 -5.33 -27.17
N ASP A 190 22.71 -4.37 -26.77
CA ASP A 190 21.60 -4.61 -25.84
C ASP A 190 20.54 -5.52 -26.48
N LEU A 191 20.23 -5.34 -27.77
CA LEU A 191 19.34 -6.23 -28.50
C LEU A 191 19.85 -7.67 -28.55
N GLU A 192 21.15 -7.87 -28.80
CA GLU A 192 21.80 -9.19 -28.75
C GLU A 192 21.74 -9.80 -27.34
N PHE A 193 21.92 -8.99 -26.30
CA PHE A 193 21.77 -9.44 -24.91
C PHE A 193 20.33 -9.89 -24.64
N ILE A 194 19.35 -9.02 -24.90
CA ILE A 194 17.93 -9.29 -24.69
C ILE A 194 17.49 -10.56 -25.43
N ALA A 195 17.94 -10.76 -26.67
CA ALA A 195 17.65 -11.94 -27.47
C ALA A 195 18.10 -13.27 -26.81
N LYS A 196 19.14 -13.24 -25.97
CA LYS A 196 19.72 -14.40 -25.29
C LYS A 196 19.22 -14.56 -23.84
N SER A 197 18.72 -13.50 -23.20
CA SER A 197 18.34 -13.49 -21.78
C SER A 197 17.12 -14.34 -21.46
N ARG A 198 17.31 -15.50 -20.81
CA ARG A 198 16.21 -16.42 -20.43
C ARG A 198 15.23 -15.83 -19.41
N ASN A 199 15.65 -14.83 -18.64
CA ASN A 199 14.83 -14.16 -17.62
C ASN A 199 13.73 -13.28 -18.24
N LEU A 200 13.78 -12.99 -19.53
CA LEU A 200 12.82 -12.14 -20.22
C LEU A 200 11.72 -12.95 -20.92
N PRO A 201 10.49 -12.39 -21.02
CA PRO A 201 9.39 -13.03 -21.72
C PRO A 201 9.75 -13.44 -23.15
N MET A 202 9.26 -14.61 -23.59
CA MET A 202 9.58 -15.18 -24.91
C MET A 202 9.25 -14.22 -26.06
N ALA A 203 8.13 -13.49 -25.96
CA ALA A 203 7.71 -12.51 -26.95
C ALA A 203 8.74 -11.37 -27.11
N VAL A 204 9.30 -10.86 -26.02
CA VAL A 204 10.32 -9.80 -26.05
C VAL A 204 11.60 -10.33 -26.71
N ARG A 205 12.04 -11.53 -26.32
CA ARG A 205 13.23 -12.18 -26.92
C ARG A 205 13.08 -12.40 -28.41
N THR A 206 11.92 -12.88 -28.85
CA THR A 206 11.65 -13.19 -30.26
C THR A 206 11.66 -11.92 -31.11
N ASN A 207 11.04 -10.84 -30.62
CA ASN A 207 11.10 -9.54 -31.27
C ASN A 207 12.52 -8.97 -31.33
N ALA A 208 13.30 -9.10 -30.24
CA ALA A 208 14.69 -8.69 -30.23
C ALA A 208 15.54 -9.47 -31.24
N LYS A 209 15.39 -10.80 -31.32
CA LYS A 209 16.05 -11.65 -32.32
C LYS A 209 15.77 -11.18 -33.76
N ARG A 210 14.49 -10.88 -34.07
CA ARG A 210 14.10 -10.36 -35.38
C ARG A 210 14.84 -9.06 -35.71
N LEU A 211 14.88 -8.12 -34.76
CA LEU A 211 15.57 -6.84 -34.94
C LEU A 211 17.09 -7.00 -35.10
N VAL A 212 17.72 -7.91 -34.36
CA VAL A 212 19.15 -8.23 -34.52
C VAL A 212 19.43 -8.76 -35.93
N SER A 213 18.63 -9.72 -36.41
CA SER A 213 18.77 -10.28 -37.76
C SER A 213 18.57 -9.22 -38.85
N SER A 214 17.57 -8.35 -38.72
CA SER A 214 17.34 -7.25 -39.66
C SER A 214 18.51 -6.26 -39.69
N LYS A 215 19.06 -5.89 -38.52
CA LYS A 215 20.22 -4.97 -38.44
C LYS A 215 21.52 -5.59 -38.96
N ARG A 216 21.68 -6.92 -38.87
CA ARG A 216 22.83 -7.64 -39.46
C ARG A 216 22.79 -7.70 -40.98
N LYS A 217 21.60 -7.81 -41.58
CA LYS A 217 21.44 -7.89 -43.05
C LYS A 217 21.63 -6.54 -43.76
N GLY A 218 21.47 -5.43 -43.04
CA GLY A 218 21.65 -4.07 -43.58
C GLY A 218 23.01 -3.43 -43.27
N ARG A 219 23.96 -4.20 -42.75
CA ARG A 219 25.37 -3.84 -42.57
C ARG A 219 26.21 -4.63 -43.56
#